data_AF-A0A951RZS3-F1
#
_entry.id   AF-A0A951RZS3-F1
#
_cell.length_a   1.000
_cell.length_b   1.000
_cell.length_c   1.000
_cell.angle_alpha   90.00
_cell.angle_beta   90.00
_cell.angle_gamma   90.00
#
_symmetry.space_group_name_H-M   'P 1'
#
loop_
_entity.id
_entity.type
_entity.pdbx_description
1 polymer ?
#
loop_
_entity_poly.entity_id
_entity_poly.type
_entity_poly.pdbx_seq_one_letter_code
_entity_poly.pdbx_strand_id
1 'polypeptide(L)' 'MSQKAKLRSGSSRRNFIKNTSIGAMGYFIVPRHVLGRGYVAPSDKLNIGAIGVGGQGGRDIQGFAKSPRVNIV' A
#
# COMPACT_ATOMS: atom_id res chain seq x y z
N MET A 1 34.19 43.96 26.98
CA MET A 1 33.30 42.83 27.33
C MET A 1 32.08 42.91 26.40
N SER A 2 32.15 42.27 25.23
CA SER A 2 31.10 42.39 24.19
C SER A 2 30.56 40.99 23.89
N GLN A 3 29.46 40.63 24.53
CA GLN A 3 28.75 39.38 24.22
C GLN A 3 27.87 39.62 22.99
N LYS A 4 28.25 39.00 21.86
CA LYS A 4 27.40 38.97 20.66
C LYS A 4 26.13 38.17 20.94
N ALA A 5 24.99 38.79 20.70
CA ALA A 5 23.68 38.17 20.82
C ALA A 5 23.58 36.93 19.92
N LYS A 6 23.34 35.78 20.55
CA LYS A 6 23.07 34.49 19.90
C LYS A 6 21.72 34.59 19.20
N LEU A 7 21.72 34.81 17.88
CA LEU A 7 20.50 34.78 17.05
C LEU A 7 19.85 33.41 17.24
N ARG A 8 18.68 33.40 17.88
CA ARG A 8 17.86 32.22 18.11
C ARG A 8 17.48 31.65 16.75
N SER A 9 17.95 30.45 16.43
CA SER A 9 17.57 29.75 15.21
C SER A 9 16.10 29.36 15.31
N GLY A 10 15.21 30.27 14.90
CA GLY A 10 13.84 29.93 14.51
C GLY A 10 13.87 28.79 13.50
N SER A 11 12.83 27.96 13.50
CA SER A 11 12.79 26.66 12.80
C SER A 11 13.48 26.72 11.43
N SER A 12 14.64 26.07 11.35
CA SER A 12 15.43 26.09 10.12
C SER A 12 14.60 25.43 9.01
N ARG A 13 14.55 26.05 7.82
CA ARG A 13 13.93 25.45 6.61
C ARG A 13 14.43 24.03 6.37
N ARG A 14 15.69 23.75 6.74
CA ARG A 14 16.29 22.42 6.69
C ARG A 14 15.60 21.42 7.63
N ASN A 15 15.24 21.84 8.84
CA ASN A 15 14.51 20.99 9.78
C ASN A 15 13.08 20.74 9.30
N PHE A 16 12.43 21.74 8.68
CA PHE A 16 11.12 21.55 8.06
C PHE A 16 11.20 20.55 6.90
N ILE A 17 12.12 20.73 5.95
CA ILE A 17 12.31 19.80 4.83
C ILE A 17 12.65 18.40 5.34
N LYS A 18 13.51 18.27 6.36
CA LYS A 18 13.89 16.99 6.96
C LYS A 18 12.68 16.28 7.60
N ASN A 19 11.84 17.01 8.33
CA ASN A 19 10.65 16.43 8.94
C ASN A 19 9.59 16.07 7.88
N THR A 20 9.38 16.93 6.88
CA THR A 20 8.42 16.69 5.80
C THR A 20 8.84 15.53 4.90
N SER A 21 10.14 15.39 4.60
CA SER A 21 10.65 14.26 3.80
C SER A 21 10.48 12.92 4.52
N ILE A 22 10.72 12.86 5.83
CA ILE A 22 10.47 11.66 6.64
C ILE A 22 8.97 11.31 6.66
N GLY A 23 8.09 12.30 6.85
CA GLY A 23 6.63 12.06 6.82
C GLY A 23 6.10 11.65 5.45
N ALA A 24 6.63 12.25 4.38
CA ALA A 24 6.23 11.94 3.01
C ALA A 24 6.63 10.54 2.57
N MET A 25 7.79 10.03 3.03
CA MET A 25 8.21 8.64 2.73
C MET A 25 7.15 7.61 3.13
N GLY A 26 6.40 7.84 4.21
CA GLY A 26 5.30 6.96 4.63
C GLY A 26 4.18 6.82 3.59
N TYR A 27 3.89 7.87 2.83
CA TYR A 27 2.88 7.84 1.76
C TYR A 27 3.40 7.17 0.47
N PHE A 28 4.72 7.21 0.24
CA PHE A 28 5.32 6.61 -0.95
C PHE A 28 5.71 5.12 -0.76
N ILE A 29 5.64 4.58 0.45
CA ILE A 29 5.79 3.14 0.71
C ILE A 29 4.45 2.45 0.44
N VAL A 30 3.96 2.56 -0.79
CA VAL A 30 2.90 1.69 -1.28
C VAL A 30 3.55 0.45 -1.92
N PRO A 31 3.09 -0.77 -1.62
CA PRO A 31 3.70 -1.99 -2.13
C PRO A 31 3.78 -2.02 -3.67
N ARG A 32 4.86 -2.60 -4.23
CA ARG A 32 5.08 -2.67 -5.69
C ARG A 32 3.95 -3.38 -6.46
N HIS A 33 3.18 -4.25 -5.81
CA HIS A 33 2.00 -4.90 -6.39
C HIS A 33 0.78 -3.97 -6.52
N VAL A 34 0.83 -2.75 -5.95
CA VAL A 34 -0.20 -1.70 -6.06
C VAL A 34 0.17 -0.69 -7.17
N LEU A 35 1.46 -0.47 -7.45
CA LEU A 35 1.96 0.58 -8.35
C LEU A 35 2.27 0.15 -9.80
N GLY A 36 2.25 -1.15 -10.16
CA GLY A 36 2.81 -1.52 -11.47
C GLY A 36 2.46 -2.89 -12.06
N ARG A 37 2.58 -2.90 -13.40
CA ARG A 37 2.13 -3.89 -14.39
C ARG A 37 2.68 -5.30 -14.16
N GLY A 38 1.79 -6.30 -14.27
CA GLY A 38 2.10 -7.73 -14.16
C GLY A 38 1.29 -8.45 -13.07
N TYR A 39 0.68 -7.71 -12.14
CA TYR A 39 -0.24 -8.23 -11.14
C TYR A 39 -1.64 -7.66 -11.36
N VAL A 40 -2.66 -8.48 -11.08
CA VAL A 40 -4.05 -8.00 -11.05
C VAL A 40 -4.19 -7.08 -9.84
N ALA A 41 -4.58 -5.84 -10.09
CA ALA A 41 -4.80 -4.87 -9.03
C ALA A 41 -5.82 -5.43 -8.02
N PRO A 42 -5.68 -5.17 -6.71
CA PRO A 42 -6.64 -5.65 -5.72
C PRO A 42 -8.10 -5.23 -6.02
N SER A 43 -8.30 -4.08 -6.66
CA SER A 43 -9.61 -3.60 -7.13
C SER A 43 -10.24 -4.46 -8.22
N ASP A 44 -9.41 -5.14 -9.01
CA ASP A 44 -9.83 -5.93 -10.17
C ASP A 44 -10.02 -7.42 -9.81
N LYS A 45 -9.87 -7.76 -8.52
CA LYS A 45 -10.10 -9.11 -8.01
C LYS A 45 -11.54 -9.30 -7.55
N LEU A 46 -12.17 -10.38 -8.01
CA LEU A 46 -13.49 -10.81 -7.56
C LEU A 46 -13.38 -11.71 -6.34
N ASN A 47 -14.04 -11.34 -5.24
CA ASN A 47 -14.15 -12.18 -4.04
C ASN A 47 -15.32 -13.17 -4.19
N ILE A 48 -15.06 -14.46 -4.05
CA ILE A 48 -16.06 -15.52 -4.15
C ILE A 48 -16.09 -16.31 -2.84
N GLY A 49 -17.21 -16.26 -2.13
CA GLY A 49 -17.48 -17.10 -0.97
C GLY A 49 -18.27 -18.35 -1.38
N ALA A 50 -17.88 -19.51 -0.87
CA ALA A 50 -18.48 -20.79 -1.23
C ALA A 50 -19.02 -21.51 0.02
N ILE A 51 -20.34 -21.70 0.08
CA ILE A 51 -21.00 -22.41 1.19
C ILE A 51 -21.61 -23.71 0.63
N GLY A 52 -21.29 -24.86 1.23
CA GLY A 52 -21.87 -26.14 0.84
C GLY A 52 -21.47 -26.62 -0.56
N VAL A 53 -20.24 -26.35 -1.00
CA VAL A 53 -19.76 -26.73 -2.35
C VAL A 53 -19.23 -28.16 -2.41
N GLY A 54 -20.15 -29.10 -2.66
CA GLY A 54 -19.84 -30.47 -3.09
C GLY A 54 -20.12 -30.69 -4.58
N GLY A 55 -19.54 -31.73 -5.18
CA GLY A 55 -19.85 -32.12 -6.57
C GLY A 55 -19.51 -31.05 -7.61
N GLN A 56 -20.54 -30.57 -8.34
CA GLN A 56 -20.37 -29.60 -9.43
C GLN A 56 -19.90 -28.22 -8.93
N GLY A 57 -20.47 -27.72 -7.83
CA GLY A 57 -20.05 -26.43 -7.26
C GLY A 57 -18.57 -26.44 -6.86
N GLY A 58 -18.04 -27.57 -6.37
CA GLY A 58 -16.62 -27.71 -6.09
C GLY A 58 -15.74 -27.64 -7.36
N ARG A 59 -16.21 -28.22 -8.48
CA ARG A 59 -15.50 -28.13 -9.77
C ARG A 59 -15.50 -26.72 -10.34
N ASP A 60 -16.60 -25.99 -10.18
CA ASP A 60 -16.73 -24.61 -10.63
C ASP A 60 -15.78 -23.70 -9.83
N ILE A 61 -15.78 -23.83 -8.50
CA ILE A 61 -14.83 -23.10 -7.63
C ILE A 61 -13.37 -23.44 -7.99
N GLN A 62 -13.05 -24.71 -8.27
CA GLN A 62 -11.72 -25.09 -8.75
C GLN A 62 -11.36 -24.48 -10.11
N GLY A 63 -12.34 -24.28 -11.00
CA GLY A 63 -12.16 -23.54 -12.25
C GLY A 63 -11.82 -22.08 -12.00
N PHE A 64 -12.58 -21.42 -11.12
CA PHE A 64 -12.34 -20.03 -10.75
C PHE A 64 -11.03 -19.82 -9.98
N ALA A 65 -10.61 -20.79 -9.15
CA ALA A 65 -9.36 -20.76 -8.39
C ALA A 65 -8.11 -20.66 -9.27
N LYS A 66 -8.18 -21.11 -10.53
CA LYS A 66 -7.06 -21.05 -11.49
C LYS A 66 -6.86 -19.65 -12.06
N SER A 67 -7.83 -18.75 -11.92
CA SER A 67 -7.75 -17.39 -12.42
C SER A 67 -6.99 -16.48 -11.45
N PRO A 68 -6.01 -15.68 -11.90
CA PRO A 68 -5.31 -14.72 -11.04
C PRO A 68 -6.18 -13.54 -10.59
N ARG A 69 -7.39 -13.42 -11.14
CA ARG A 69 -8.38 -12.36 -10.87
C ARG A 69 -9.41 -12.76 -9.81
N VAL A 70 -9.36 -13.98 -9.30
CA VAL A 70 -10.33 -14.44 -8.31
C VAL A 70 -9.64 -14.62 -6.98
N ASN A 71 -10.32 -14.22 -5.91
CA ASN A 71 -9.95 -14.49 -4.53
C ASN A 71 -11.07 -15.31 -3.89
N ILE A 72 -10.77 -16.52 -3.44
CA ILE A 72 -11.75 -17.40 -2.78
C ILE A 72 -11.65 -17.14 -1.29
N VAL A 73 -12.78 -16.82 -0.67
CA VAL A 73 -12.91 -16.44 0.76
C VAL A 73 -13.82 -17.39 1.51
#